data_AF-F2UAV0-F1
#
_entry.id   AF-F2UAV0-F1
#
_cell.length_a   1.000
_cell.length_b   1.000
_cell.length_c   1.000
_cell.angle_alpha   90.00
_cell.angle_beta   90.00
_cell.angle_gamma   90.00
#
_symmetry.space_group_name_H-M   'P 1'
#
loop_
_entity.id
_entity.type
_entity.pdbx_description
1 polymer ?
#
loop_
_entity_poly.entity_id
_entity_poly.type
_entity_poly.pdbx_seq_one_letter_code
_entity_poly.pdbx_strand_id
1 'polypeptide(L)'
;MHEHLRHVRSPEDEAVVEAYLKQTVDVGQLMSNFLLEKAKAHVAYQKQCQALALQARKRLSEAKDQANWQLNELSPLMRACDTVLGGAEKEALEYGQYADSLLDVANAMTQSLKGREEAIKLLLQQRAELDKELAAADKDLLQLKKANDGAMHALLVARKNVDRAQASSGKTDRAGLKEETAFEFKRTTHNDYLLGITRANTMRTKLLSFDVVEILDSLEDTHARTVPTSPSAPAFITPLLLC
;
A
#
# COMPACT_ATOMS: atom_id res chain seq x y z
N MET A 1 17.00 6.55 -33.15
CA MET A 1 17.33 6.63 -31.70
C MET A 1 16.09 6.96 -30.84
N HIS A 2 14.90 6.44 -31.18
CA HIS A 2 13.64 6.74 -30.49
C HIS A 2 12.87 5.49 -30.00
N GLU A 3 13.49 4.32 -30.07
CA GLU A 3 12.82 3.03 -29.82
C GLU A 3 13.39 2.23 -28.64
N HIS A 4 14.41 2.73 -27.94
CA HIS A 4 15.11 1.97 -26.89
C HIS A 4 14.82 2.41 -25.46
N LEU A 5 13.80 3.25 -25.23
CA LEU A 5 13.41 3.68 -23.87
C LEU A 5 11.92 3.44 -23.55
N ARG A 6 11.20 2.65 -24.36
CA ARG A 6 9.81 2.23 -24.08
C ARG A 6 9.70 1.06 -23.08
N HIS A 7 10.75 0.73 -22.34
CA HIS A 7 10.76 -0.40 -21.40
C HIS A 7 10.92 0.02 -19.95
N VAL A 8 10.48 1.22 -19.59
CA VAL A 8 10.46 1.64 -18.19
C VAL A 8 9.03 1.58 -17.70
N ARG A 9 8.66 0.38 -17.20
CA ARG A 9 7.44 -0.09 -16.52
C ARG A 9 6.11 0.35 -17.11
N SER A 10 5.29 -0.63 -17.52
CA SER A 10 3.99 -0.31 -18.12
C SER A 10 3.01 0.13 -17.02
N PRO A 11 1.96 0.91 -17.35
CA PRO A 11 0.85 1.19 -16.44
C PRO A 11 0.23 -0.08 -15.81
N GLU A 12 0.46 -1.26 -16.43
CA GLU A 12 0.00 -2.55 -15.93
C GLU A 12 0.83 -3.01 -14.72
N ASP A 13 2.15 -2.79 -14.70
CA ASP A 13 3.01 -3.13 -13.55
C ASP A 13 2.61 -2.35 -12.29
N GLU A 14 2.10 -1.13 -12.47
CA GLU A 14 1.68 -0.24 -11.39
C GLU A 14 0.34 -0.64 -10.79
N ALA A 15 -0.63 -0.95 -11.67
CA ALA A 15 -1.91 -1.49 -11.26
C ALA A 15 -1.75 -2.81 -10.50
N VAL A 16 -0.74 -3.61 -10.85
CA VAL A 16 -0.39 -4.85 -10.14
C VAL A 16 0.11 -4.55 -8.71
N VAL A 17 1.01 -3.59 -8.52
CA VAL A 17 1.51 -3.22 -7.19
C VAL A 17 0.39 -2.66 -6.31
N GLU A 18 -0.43 -1.75 -6.85
CA GLU A 18 -1.57 -1.20 -6.10
C GLU A 18 -2.59 -2.28 -5.72
N ALA A 19 -2.93 -3.18 -6.67
CA ALA A 19 -3.84 -4.29 -6.41
C ALA A 19 -3.28 -5.24 -5.34
N TYR A 20 -1.98 -5.54 -5.39
CA TYR A 20 -1.32 -6.40 -4.41
C TYR A 20 -1.32 -5.77 -3.01
N LEU A 21 -0.98 -4.49 -2.90
CA LEU A 21 -1.01 -3.76 -1.63
C LEU A 21 -2.42 -3.74 -1.02
N LYS A 22 -3.44 -3.48 -1.85
CA LYS A 22 -4.83 -3.54 -1.43
C LYS A 22 -5.22 -4.93 -0.93
N GLN A 23 -4.86 -5.97 -1.68
CA GLN A 23 -5.11 -7.35 -1.29
C GLN A 23 -4.49 -7.68 0.08
N THR A 24 -3.27 -7.21 0.37
CA THR A 24 -2.64 -7.45 1.68
C THR A 24 -3.36 -6.77 2.84
N VAL A 25 -3.89 -5.56 2.64
CA VAL A 25 -4.72 -4.88 3.64
C VAL A 25 -6.03 -5.66 3.85
N ASP A 26 -6.67 -6.08 2.77
CA ASP A 26 -7.93 -6.84 2.81
C ASP A 26 -7.79 -8.18 3.55
N VAL A 27 -6.73 -8.95 3.24
CA VAL A 27 -6.41 -10.21 3.93
C VAL A 27 -6.11 -9.96 5.41
N GLY A 28 -5.36 -8.90 5.72
CA GLY A 28 -5.09 -8.52 7.10
C GLY A 28 -6.37 -8.18 7.88
N GLN A 29 -7.29 -7.44 7.27
CA GLN A 29 -8.56 -7.08 7.89
C GLN A 29 -9.43 -8.33 8.10
N LEU A 30 -9.42 -9.26 7.15
CA LEU A 30 -10.13 -10.53 7.25
C LEU A 30 -9.59 -11.37 8.41
N MET A 31 -8.27 -11.45 8.57
CA MET A 31 -7.63 -12.16 9.68
C MET A 31 -7.95 -11.49 11.04
N SER A 32 -7.88 -10.16 11.12
CA SER A 32 -8.26 -9.43 12.33
C SER A 32 -9.72 -9.70 12.73
N ASN A 33 -10.64 -9.65 11.77
CA ASN A 33 -12.05 -9.95 11.99
C ASN A 33 -12.26 -11.41 12.44
N PHE A 34 -11.53 -12.36 11.84
CA PHE A 34 -11.58 -13.76 12.25
C PHE A 34 -11.15 -13.96 13.70
N LEU A 35 -10.04 -13.34 14.12
CA LEU A 35 -9.56 -13.40 15.50
C LEU A 35 -10.56 -12.76 16.47
N LEU A 36 -11.20 -11.66 16.09
CA LEU A 36 -12.25 -11.01 16.87
C LEU A 36 -13.46 -11.93 17.08
N GLU A 37 -13.95 -12.56 16.02
CA GLU A 37 -15.07 -13.51 16.12
C GLU A 37 -14.69 -14.75 16.94
N LYS A 38 -13.47 -15.25 16.78
CA LYS A 38 -12.95 -16.35 17.60
C LYS A 38 -12.88 -15.97 19.08
N ALA A 39 -12.41 -14.76 19.42
CA ALA A 39 -12.40 -14.27 20.79
C ALA A 39 -13.82 -14.21 21.37
N LYS A 40 -14.80 -13.68 20.62
CA LYS A 40 -16.21 -13.65 21.03
C LYS A 40 -16.76 -15.04 21.31
N ALA A 41 -16.43 -16.03 20.47
CA ALA A 41 -16.85 -17.41 20.67
C ALA A 41 -16.27 -18.01 21.96
N HIS A 42 -14.99 -17.76 22.26
CA HIS A 42 -14.36 -18.21 23.50
C HIS A 42 -14.94 -17.53 24.75
N VAL A 43 -15.24 -16.23 24.69
CA VAL A 43 -15.96 -15.53 25.78
C VAL A 43 -17.36 -16.11 25.99
N ALA A 44 -18.07 -16.41 24.91
CA ALA A 44 -19.40 -17.02 25.00
C ALA A 44 -19.33 -18.41 25.64
N TYR A 45 -18.35 -19.23 25.24
CA TYR A 45 -18.09 -20.55 25.82
C TYR A 45 -17.73 -20.45 27.32
N GLN A 46 -16.81 -19.57 27.70
CA GLN A 46 -16.46 -19.29 29.08
C GLN A 46 -17.71 -18.97 29.93
N LYS A 47 -18.56 -18.07 29.44
CA LYS A 47 -19.81 -17.68 30.15
C LYS A 47 -20.76 -18.86 30.33
N GLN A 48 -20.89 -19.72 29.32
CA GLN A 48 -21.71 -20.92 29.41
C GLN A 48 -21.15 -21.91 30.44
N CYS A 49 -19.83 -22.18 30.42
CA CYS A 49 -19.17 -23.05 31.39
C CYS A 49 -19.31 -22.53 32.82
N GLN A 50 -19.12 -21.23 33.04
CA GLN A 50 -19.30 -20.59 34.36
C GLN A 50 -20.74 -20.69 34.85
N ALA A 51 -21.73 -20.46 33.98
CA ALA A 51 -23.14 -20.58 34.34
C ALA A 51 -23.51 -22.02 34.72
N LEU A 52 -23.04 -23.01 33.96
CA LEU A 52 -23.26 -24.43 34.24
C LEU A 52 -22.58 -24.87 35.55
N ALA A 53 -21.32 -24.46 35.76
CA ALA A 53 -20.59 -24.77 36.98
C ALA A 53 -21.28 -24.18 38.22
N LEU A 54 -21.74 -22.93 38.14
CA LEU A 54 -22.50 -22.29 39.22
C LEU A 54 -23.81 -23.02 39.52
N GLN A 55 -24.56 -23.41 38.49
CA GLN A 55 -25.79 -24.18 38.64
C GLN A 55 -25.52 -25.55 39.29
N ALA A 56 -24.46 -26.25 38.85
CA ALA A 56 -24.08 -27.54 39.38
C ALA A 56 -23.59 -27.44 40.85
N ARG A 57 -22.80 -26.42 41.19
CA ARG A 57 -22.40 -26.13 42.59
C ARG A 57 -23.61 -25.89 43.48
N LYS A 58 -24.59 -25.11 43.01
CA LYS A 58 -25.81 -24.85 43.78
C LYS A 58 -26.57 -26.16 44.07
N ARG A 59 -26.76 -27.00 43.06
CA ARG A 59 -27.40 -28.31 43.21
C ARG A 59 -26.62 -29.24 44.13
N LEU A 60 -25.30 -29.24 44.02
CA LEU A 60 -24.43 -30.05 44.89
C LEU A 60 -24.54 -29.60 46.36
N SER A 61 -24.63 -28.28 46.61
CA SER A 61 -24.88 -27.73 47.94
C SER A 61 -26.26 -28.11 48.48
N GLU A 62 -27.32 -27.96 47.67
CA GLU A 62 -28.68 -28.35 48.06
C GLU A 62 -28.77 -29.86 48.39
N ALA A 63 -28.12 -30.71 47.58
CA ALA A 63 -28.03 -32.13 47.85
C ALA A 63 -27.26 -32.44 49.14
N LYS A 64 -26.19 -31.67 49.43
CA LYS A 64 -25.43 -31.77 50.69
C LYS A 64 -26.31 -31.45 51.89
N ASP A 65 -27.10 -30.38 51.80
CA ASP A 65 -27.98 -29.92 52.87
C ASP A 65 -29.14 -30.89 53.11
N GLN A 66 -29.70 -31.48 52.04
CA GLN A 66 -30.78 -32.48 52.12
C GLN A 66 -30.32 -33.83 52.68
N ALA A 67 -29.06 -34.22 52.43
CA ALA A 67 -28.54 -35.54 52.81
C ALA A 67 -28.29 -35.72 54.33
N ASN A 68 -28.45 -34.67 55.15
CA ASN A 68 -28.40 -34.68 56.62
C ASN A 68 -27.47 -35.74 57.25
N TRP A 69 -26.18 -35.68 56.88
CA TRP A 69 -24.99 -36.32 57.48
C TRP A 69 -25.15 -37.66 58.22
N GLN A 70 -25.66 -38.68 57.53
CA GLN A 70 -25.31 -40.06 57.85
C GLN A 70 -24.90 -40.78 56.56
N LEU A 71 -23.60 -40.79 56.23
CA LEU A 71 -22.90 -41.93 55.59
C LEU A 71 -21.49 -41.49 55.15
N ASN A 72 -20.47 -42.17 55.68
CA ASN A 72 -19.07 -42.08 55.24
C ASN A 72 -18.87 -42.41 53.74
N GLU A 73 -19.87 -43.01 53.08
CA GLU A 73 -19.80 -43.49 51.69
C GLU A 73 -20.10 -42.41 50.62
N LEU A 74 -20.83 -41.34 50.95
CA LEU A 74 -21.14 -40.26 49.99
C LEU A 74 -20.04 -39.20 49.90
N SER A 75 -19.16 -39.14 50.91
CA SER A 75 -18.09 -38.15 51.02
C SER A 75 -17.03 -38.21 49.90
N PRO A 76 -16.61 -39.38 49.39
CA PRO A 76 -15.71 -39.46 48.24
C PRO A 76 -16.36 -39.01 46.94
N LEU A 77 -17.64 -39.33 46.72
CA LEU A 77 -18.38 -38.93 45.52
C LEU A 77 -18.56 -37.41 45.46
N MET A 78 -18.91 -36.78 46.58
CA MET A 78 -19.01 -35.32 46.66
C MET A 78 -17.67 -34.63 46.37
N ARG A 79 -16.57 -35.16 46.92
CA ARG A 79 -15.22 -34.65 46.62
C ARG A 79 -14.86 -34.82 45.15
N ALA A 80 -15.26 -35.92 44.50
CA ALA A 80 -15.08 -36.11 43.08
C ALA A 80 -15.87 -35.08 42.26
N CYS A 81 -17.13 -34.82 42.61
CA CYS A 81 -17.94 -33.78 41.99
C CYS A 81 -17.32 -32.38 42.16
N ASP A 82 -16.87 -32.02 43.36
CA ASP A 82 -16.17 -30.76 43.63
C ASP A 82 -14.89 -30.63 42.78
N THR A 83 -14.14 -31.72 42.62
CA THR A 83 -12.92 -31.74 41.81
C THR A 83 -13.23 -31.51 40.33
N VAL A 84 -14.26 -32.16 39.79
CA VAL A 84 -14.68 -31.98 38.39
C VAL A 84 -15.18 -30.56 38.14
N LEU A 85 -15.98 -30.00 39.07
CA LEU A 85 -16.46 -28.62 38.97
C LEU A 85 -15.32 -27.60 39.04
N GLY A 86 -14.37 -27.79 39.96
CA GLY A 86 -13.18 -26.94 40.04
C GLY A 86 -12.31 -27.03 38.77
N GLY A 87 -12.20 -28.21 38.16
CA GLY A 87 -11.54 -28.40 36.87
C GLY A 87 -12.23 -27.64 35.73
N ALA A 88 -13.56 -27.74 35.63
CA ALA A 88 -14.34 -27.04 34.61
C ALA A 88 -14.30 -25.51 34.77
N GLU A 89 -14.29 -25.01 36.01
CA GLU A 89 -14.13 -23.58 36.29
C GLU A 89 -12.74 -23.06 35.89
N LYS A 90 -11.70 -23.85 36.15
CA LYS A 90 -10.34 -23.54 35.73
C LYS A 90 -10.23 -23.50 34.20
N GLU A 91 -10.77 -24.50 33.51
CA GLU A 91 -10.80 -24.54 32.05
C GLU A 91 -11.56 -23.33 31.47
N ALA A 92 -12.70 -22.96 32.06
CA ALA A 92 -13.45 -21.77 31.66
C ALA A 92 -12.62 -20.47 31.82
N LEU A 93 -11.82 -20.37 32.89
CA LEU A 93 -10.91 -19.23 33.10
C LEU A 93 -9.81 -19.19 32.03
N GLU A 94 -9.22 -20.33 31.68
CA GLU A 94 -8.20 -20.45 30.64
C GLU A 94 -8.76 -20.01 29.27
N TYR A 95 -10.00 -20.36 28.93
CA TYR A 95 -10.66 -19.86 27.72
C TYR A 95 -10.88 -18.35 27.72
N GLY A 96 -11.16 -17.75 28.89
CA GLY A 96 -11.25 -16.30 29.03
C GLY A 96 -9.92 -15.60 28.75
N GLN A 97 -8.84 -16.09 29.36
CA GLN A 97 -7.49 -15.56 29.13
C GLN A 97 -7.04 -15.72 27.66
N TYR A 98 -7.39 -16.83 27.03
CA TYR A 98 -7.14 -17.03 25.61
C TYR A 98 -7.94 -16.05 24.75
N ALA A 99 -9.20 -15.79 25.09
CA ALA A 99 -10.02 -14.81 24.39
C ALA A 99 -9.47 -13.38 24.51
N ASP A 100 -9.01 -12.98 25.70
CA ASP A 100 -8.37 -11.68 25.93
C ASP A 100 -7.10 -11.56 25.07
N SER A 101 -6.29 -12.62 25.02
CA SER A 101 -5.07 -12.67 24.19
C SER A 101 -5.40 -12.52 22.69
N LEU A 102 -6.46 -13.18 22.21
CA LEU A 102 -6.93 -13.04 20.83
C LEU A 102 -7.41 -11.61 20.53
N LEU A 103 -8.10 -10.98 21.48
CA LEU A 103 -8.59 -9.61 21.36
C LEU A 103 -7.42 -8.61 21.25
N ASP A 104 -6.40 -8.76 22.09
CA ASP A 104 -5.19 -7.94 22.05
C ASP A 104 -4.48 -8.04 20.71
N VAL A 105 -4.33 -9.27 20.18
CA VAL A 105 -3.74 -9.49 18.85
C VAL A 105 -4.58 -8.87 17.75
N ALA A 106 -5.91 -9.05 17.77
CA ALA A 106 -6.81 -8.45 16.78
C ALA A 106 -6.78 -6.92 16.80
N ASN A 107 -6.74 -6.32 17.99
CA ASN A 107 -6.64 -4.87 18.15
C ASN A 107 -5.31 -4.32 17.65
N ALA A 108 -4.19 -4.95 18.02
CA ALA A 108 -2.86 -4.58 17.55
C ALA A 108 -2.76 -4.71 16.02
N MET A 109 -3.30 -5.78 15.45
CA MET A 109 -3.37 -6.00 14.01
C MET A 109 -4.19 -4.91 13.31
N THR A 110 -5.37 -4.56 13.84
CA THR A 110 -6.23 -3.51 13.30
C THR A 110 -5.55 -2.14 13.31
N GLN A 111 -4.88 -1.77 14.41
CA GLN A 111 -4.14 -0.52 14.48
C GLN A 111 -2.99 -0.48 13.47
N SER A 112 -2.25 -1.59 13.35
CA SER A 112 -1.17 -1.72 12.39
C SER A 112 -1.67 -1.58 10.94
N LEU A 113 -2.79 -2.22 10.60
CA LEU A 113 -3.38 -2.13 9.26
C LEU A 113 -3.84 -0.71 8.92
N LYS A 114 -4.46 0.02 9.86
CA LYS A 114 -4.83 1.42 9.65
C LYS A 114 -3.63 2.31 9.32
N GLY A 115 -2.56 2.20 10.10
CA GLY A 115 -1.33 2.96 9.85
C GLY A 115 -0.72 2.64 8.49
N ARG A 116 -0.82 1.38 8.03
CA ARG A 116 -0.35 0.96 6.71
C ARG A 116 -1.23 1.49 5.58
N GLU A 117 -2.54 1.44 5.73
CA GLU A 117 -3.48 1.97 4.74
C GLU A 117 -3.26 3.47 4.51
N GLU A 118 -3.04 4.23 5.59
CA GLU A 118 -2.68 5.64 5.52
C GLU A 118 -1.33 5.88 4.83
N ALA A 119 -0.31 5.07 5.15
CA ALA A 119 1.01 5.16 4.52
C ALA A 119 0.96 4.85 3.01
N ILE A 120 0.27 3.77 2.62
CA ILE A 120 0.08 3.38 1.21
C ILE A 120 -0.64 4.51 0.47
N LYS A 121 -1.69 5.09 1.06
CA LYS A 121 -2.44 6.19 0.47
C LYS A 121 -1.56 7.42 0.23
N LEU A 122 -0.71 7.79 1.18
CA LEU A 122 0.22 8.92 1.04
C LEU A 122 1.24 8.67 -0.08
N LEU A 123 1.82 7.46 -0.14
CA LEU A 123 2.80 7.09 -1.16
C LEU A 123 2.18 7.09 -2.57
N LEU A 124 0.95 6.58 -2.72
CA LEU A 124 0.21 6.65 -3.99
C LEU A 124 -0.12 8.09 -4.41
N GLN A 125 -0.43 8.97 -3.45
CA GLN A 125 -0.65 10.40 -3.72
C GLN A 125 0.63 11.11 -4.18
N GLN A 126 1.75 10.90 -3.50
CA GLN A 126 3.05 11.46 -3.88
C GLN A 126 3.42 11.05 -5.31
N ARG A 127 3.21 9.77 -5.63
CA ARG A 127 3.41 9.24 -6.97
C ARG A 127 2.52 9.93 -8.02
N ALA A 128 1.22 10.07 -7.75
CA ALA A 128 0.30 10.71 -8.67
C ALA A 128 0.66 12.17 -8.97
N GLU A 129 1.25 12.89 -8.00
CA GLU A 129 1.77 14.24 -8.24
C GLU A 129 3.02 14.24 -9.13
N LEU A 130 3.96 13.31 -8.90
CA LEU A 130 5.14 13.14 -9.75
C LEU A 130 4.77 12.82 -11.21
N ASP A 131 3.76 11.97 -11.42
CA ASP A 131 3.26 11.64 -12.76
C ASP A 131 2.64 12.86 -13.46
N LYS A 132 1.92 13.72 -12.72
CA LYS A 132 1.39 14.98 -13.24
C LYS A 132 2.50 15.94 -13.65
N GLU A 133 3.55 16.07 -12.83
CA GLU A 133 4.70 16.90 -13.15
C GLU A 133 5.41 16.43 -14.42
N LEU A 134 5.59 15.12 -14.57
CA LEU A 134 6.20 14.54 -15.78
C LEU A 134 5.32 14.76 -17.02
N ALA A 135 4.00 14.54 -16.90
CA ALA A 135 3.06 14.76 -17.98
C ALA A 135 3.03 16.24 -18.43
N ALA A 136 3.13 17.18 -17.48
CA ALA A 136 3.24 18.60 -17.78
C ALA A 136 4.55 18.91 -18.53
N ALA A 137 5.69 18.39 -18.06
CA ALA A 137 6.98 18.58 -18.72
C ALA A 137 6.99 18.01 -20.15
N ASP A 138 6.35 16.87 -20.39
CA ASP A 138 6.23 16.28 -21.72
C ASP A 138 5.32 17.08 -22.66
N LYS A 139 4.24 17.65 -22.13
CA LYS A 139 3.38 18.56 -22.88
C LYS A 139 4.15 19.82 -23.30
N ASP A 140 4.93 20.40 -22.41
CA ASP A 140 5.75 21.59 -22.69
C ASP A 140 6.83 21.27 -23.74
N LEU A 141 7.51 20.13 -23.60
CA LEU A 141 8.49 19.65 -24.57
C LEU A 141 7.88 19.48 -25.97
N LEU A 142 6.66 18.95 -26.05
CA LEU A 142 5.95 18.80 -27.32
C LEU A 142 5.64 20.16 -27.97
N GLN A 143 5.29 21.18 -27.17
CA GLN A 143 5.06 22.54 -27.68
C GLN A 143 6.36 23.17 -28.19
N LEU A 144 7.46 23.04 -27.44
CA LEU A 144 8.77 23.54 -27.84
C LEU A 144 9.26 22.88 -29.14
N LYS A 145 9.04 21.57 -29.27
CA LYS A 145 9.35 20.84 -30.51
C LYS A 145 8.57 21.42 -31.69
N LYS A 146 7.25 21.60 -31.54
CA LYS A 146 6.39 22.19 -32.60
C LYS A 146 6.87 23.60 -32.99
N ALA A 147 7.25 24.42 -32.02
CA ALA A 147 7.78 25.75 -32.28
C ALA A 147 9.11 25.71 -33.05
N ASN A 148 10.04 24.84 -32.65
CA ASN A 148 11.31 24.63 -33.34
C ASN A 148 11.12 24.11 -34.77
N ASP A 149 10.22 23.14 -34.97
CA ASP A 149 9.90 22.61 -36.30
C ASP A 149 9.27 23.69 -37.21
N GLY A 150 8.38 24.51 -36.65
CA GLY A 150 7.80 25.67 -37.34
C GLY A 150 8.83 26.74 -37.71
N ALA A 151 9.76 27.06 -36.80
CA ALA A 151 10.84 28.00 -37.05
C ALA A 151 11.82 27.49 -38.12
N MET A 152 12.11 26.19 -38.12
CA MET A 152 12.90 25.55 -39.17
C MET A 152 12.22 25.66 -40.54
N HIS A 153 10.89 25.44 -40.59
CA HIS A 153 10.14 25.61 -41.84
C HIS A 153 10.17 27.06 -42.34
N ALA A 154 9.99 28.04 -41.44
CA ALA A 154 10.06 29.47 -41.79
C ALA A 154 11.44 29.86 -42.35
N LEU A 155 12.53 29.37 -41.76
CA LEU A 155 13.89 29.59 -42.23
C LEU A 155 14.10 29.01 -43.64
N LEU A 156 13.63 27.79 -43.90
CA LEU A 156 13.72 27.16 -45.23
C LEU A 156 12.96 27.95 -46.30
N VAL A 157 11.79 28.50 -45.96
CA VAL A 157 11.02 29.36 -46.86
C VAL A 157 11.74 30.68 -47.12
N ALA A 158 12.30 31.31 -46.08
CA ALA A 158 13.06 32.54 -46.22
C ALA A 158 14.27 32.35 -47.15
N ARG A 159 15.05 31.29 -46.95
CA ARG A 159 16.17 30.89 -47.83
C ARG A 159 15.78 30.77 -49.29
N LYS A 160 14.72 30.01 -49.58
CA LYS A 160 14.20 29.86 -50.95
C LYS A 160 13.80 31.20 -51.58
N ASN A 161 13.31 32.14 -50.78
CA ASN A 161 12.95 33.48 -51.28
C ASN A 161 14.19 34.34 -51.57
N VAL A 162 15.27 34.21 -50.78
CA VAL A 162 16.57 34.84 -51.08
C VAL A 162 17.13 34.32 -52.38
N ASP A 163 17.18 32.99 -52.55
CA ASP A 163 17.67 32.33 -53.76
C ASP A 163 16.90 32.82 -55.00
N ARG A 164 15.57 32.92 -54.89
CA ARG A 164 14.72 33.43 -55.97
C ARG A 164 14.93 34.93 -56.24
N ALA A 165 15.11 35.75 -55.21
CA ALA A 165 15.36 37.19 -55.36
C ALA A 165 16.71 37.46 -56.04
N GLN A 166 17.73 36.67 -55.70
CA GLN A 166 19.05 36.67 -56.35
C GLN A 166 18.94 36.31 -57.84
N ALA A 167 18.15 35.29 -58.19
CA ALA A 167 17.98 34.85 -59.57
C ALA A 167 17.16 35.81 -60.47
N SER A 168 16.31 36.67 -59.89
CA SER A 168 15.29 37.42 -60.65
C SER A 168 15.48 38.94 -60.74
N SER A 169 16.13 39.61 -59.77
CA SER A 169 16.18 41.09 -59.80
C SER A 169 17.44 41.75 -59.23
N GLY A 170 18.40 40.99 -58.70
CA GLY A 170 19.60 41.55 -58.05
C GLY A 170 19.33 42.35 -56.76
N LYS A 171 18.07 42.57 -56.36
CA LYS A 171 17.68 43.25 -55.11
C LYS A 171 17.59 42.23 -53.96
N THR A 172 18.71 42.04 -53.28
CA THR A 172 18.88 41.01 -52.23
C THR A 172 18.56 41.50 -50.82
N ASP A 173 18.69 42.80 -50.54
CA ASP A 173 18.71 43.31 -49.15
C ASP A 173 17.46 42.96 -48.34
N ARG A 174 16.27 43.18 -48.92
CA ARG A 174 15.00 42.90 -48.21
C ARG A 174 14.75 41.40 -48.00
N ALA A 175 15.23 40.55 -48.90
CA ALA A 175 15.11 39.11 -48.77
C ALA A 175 16.12 38.58 -47.74
N GLY A 176 17.36 39.10 -47.77
CA GLY A 176 18.41 38.78 -46.79
C GLY A 176 18.01 39.13 -45.35
N LEU A 177 17.45 40.32 -45.12
CA LEU A 177 16.92 40.72 -43.81
C LEU A 177 15.82 39.76 -43.29
N LYS A 178 14.98 39.23 -44.19
CA LYS A 178 13.96 38.22 -43.82
C LYS A 178 14.56 36.87 -43.50
N GLU A 179 15.66 36.48 -44.16
CA GLU A 179 16.39 35.27 -43.81
C GLU A 179 17.08 35.41 -42.46
N GLU A 180 17.75 36.54 -42.21
CA GLU A 180 18.46 36.80 -40.95
C GLU A 180 17.51 36.77 -39.75
N THR A 181 16.35 37.44 -39.86
CA THR A 181 15.30 37.39 -38.82
C THR A 181 14.74 35.98 -38.61
N ALA A 182 14.52 35.22 -39.68
CA ALA A 182 14.08 33.82 -39.58
C ALA A 182 15.16 32.91 -38.96
N PHE A 183 16.44 33.17 -39.25
CA PHE A 183 17.57 32.42 -38.70
C PHE A 183 17.70 32.67 -37.20
N GLU A 184 17.59 33.93 -36.76
CA GLU A 184 17.68 34.28 -35.35
C GLU A 184 16.49 33.72 -34.56
N PHE A 185 15.28 33.76 -35.12
CA PHE A 185 14.10 33.09 -34.55
C PHE A 185 14.26 31.57 -34.46
N LYS A 186 14.86 30.93 -35.49
CA LYS A 186 15.20 29.50 -35.43
C LYS A 186 16.23 29.23 -34.33
N ARG A 187 17.24 30.09 -34.18
CA ARG A 187 18.29 29.91 -33.16
C ARG A 187 17.70 29.96 -31.75
N THR A 188 16.84 30.94 -31.46
CA THR A 188 16.20 31.07 -30.13
C THR A 188 15.28 29.88 -29.83
N THR A 189 14.34 29.56 -30.73
CA THR A 189 13.42 28.43 -30.55
C THR A 189 14.13 27.07 -30.46
N HIS A 190 15.25 26.91 -31.18
CA HIS A 190 16.08 25.70 -31.07
C HIS A 190 16.77 25.59 -29.71
N ASN A 191 17.31 26.69 -29.20
CA ASN A 191 17.92 26.71 -27.87
C ASN A 191 16.87 26.40 -26.79
N ASP A 192 15.68 26.99 -26.88
CA ASP A 192 14.58 26.72 -25.95
C ASP A 192 14.17 25.24 -26.00
N TYR A 193 14.10 24.65 -27.20
CA TYR A 193 13.83 23.23 -27.37
C TYR A 193 14.91 22.34 -26.73
N LEU A 194 16.20 22.64 -26.92
CA LEU A 194 17.31 21.89 -26.32
C LEU A 194 17.31 21.99 -24.78
N LEU A 195 17.01 23.17 -24.23
CA LEU A 195 16.83 23.36 -22.80
C LEU A 195 15.61 22.56 -22.29
N GLY A 196 14.51 22.55 -23.05
CA GLY A 196 13.34 21.73 -22.78
C GLY A 196 13.65 20.24 -22.72
N ILE A 197 14.42 19.71 -23.69
CA ILE A 197 14.89 18.31 -23.68
C ILE A 197 15.68 18.03 -22.41
N THR A 198 16.66 18.89 -22.09
CA THR A 198 17.50 18.71 -20.91
C THR A 198 16.67 18.67 -19.64
N ARG A 199 15.72 19.60 -19.47
CA ARG A 199 14.83 19.65 -18.31
C ARG A 199 13.97 18.39 -18.19
N ALA A 200 13.32 17.98 -19.28
CA ALA A 200 12.46 16.79 -19.28
C ALA A 200 13.25 15.51 -18.99
N ASN A 201 14.46 15.38 -19.54
CA ASN A 201 15.33 14.24 -19.28
C ASN A 201 15.84 14.23 -17.83
N THR A 202 16.24 15.36 -17.28
CA THR A 202 16.62 15.45 -15.86
C THR A 202 15.47 15.07 -14.94
N MET A 203 14.24 15.52 -15.24
CA MET A 203 13.05 15.12 -14.49
C MET A 203 12.77 13.62 -14.60
N ARG A 204 12.82 13.05 -15.81
CA ARG A 204 12.67 11.60 -16.01
C ARG A 204 13.70 10.80 -15.24
N THR A 205 14.97 11.18 -15.31
CA THR A 205 16.04 10.49 -14.58
C THR A 205 15.82 10.58 -13.08
N LYS A 206 15.47 11.76 -12.56
CA LYS A 206 15.19 11.92 -11.13
C LYS A 206 14.03 11.03 -10.69
N LEU A 207 12.93 11.08 -11.43
CA LEU A 207 11.71 10.34 -11.13
C LEU A 207 11.94 8.82 -11.19
N LEU A 208 12.59 8.33 -12.24
CA LEU A 208 12.79 6.90 -12.46
C LEU A 208 13.93 6.30 -11.62
N SER A 209 14.98 7.07 -11.32
CA SER A 209 16.16 6.57 -10.62
C SER A 209 16.14 6.80 -9.11
N PHE A 210 15.33 7.75 -8.63
CA PHE A 210 15.27 8.10 -7.21
C PHE A 210 13.84 8.05 -6.70
N ASP A 211 12.97 8.93 -7.18
CA ASP A 211 11.68 9.18 -6.51
C ASP A 211 10.76 7.93 -6.55
N VAL A 212 10.65 7.25 -7.70
CA VAL A 212 9.85 6.00 -7.82
C VAL A 212 10.48 4.84 -7.06
N VAL A 213 11.80 4.74 -7.06
CA VAL A 213 12.52 3.67 -6.33
C VAL A 213 12.30 3.83 -4.83
N GLU A 214 12.45 5.05 -4.30
CA GLU A 214 12.23 5.35 -2.89
C GLU A 214 10.78 5.10 -2.45
N ILE A 215 9.80 5.43 -3.30
CA ILE A 215 8.39 5.12 -3.05
C ILE A 215 8.16 3.61 -3.02
N LEU A 216 8.74 2.86 -3.96
CA LEU A 216 8.59 1.40 -4.01
C LEU A 216 9.29 0.71 -2.84
N ASP A 217 10.51 1.11 -2.50
CA ASP A 217 11.23 0.60 -1.33
C ASP A 217 10.43 0.90 -0.05
N SER A 218 9.83 2.09 0.06
CA SER A 218 8.96 2.45 1.20
C SER A 218 7.68 1.61 1.25
N LEU A 219 7.09 1.29 0.09
CA LEU A 219 5.93 0.40 -0.01
C LEU A 219 6.32 -1.05 0.34
N GLU A 220 7.48 -1.52 -0.12
CA GLU A 220 8.01 -2.83 0.17
C GLU A 220 8.40 -2.96 1.64
N ASP A 221 9.02 -1.95 2.26
CA ASP A 221 9.30 -1.91 3.70
C ASP A 221 8.02 -1.94 4.53
N THR A 222 7.01 -1.19 4.09
CA THR A 222 5.67 -1.21 4.71
C THR A 222 5.07 -2.61 4.61
N HIS A 223 5.31 -3.31 3.50
CA HIS A 223 4.91 -4.70 3.30
C HIS A 223 5.76 -5.71 4.10
N ALA A 224 7.09 -5.58 4.17
CA ALA A 224 7.95 -6.48 4.92
C ALA A 224 7.62 -6.46 6.42
N ARG A 225 7.23 -5.28 6.94
CA ARG A 225 6.71 -5.14 8.30
C ARG A 225 5.36 -5.83 8.52
N THR A 226 4.63 -6.24 7.45
CA THR A 226 3.37 -7.01 7.52
C THR A 226 3.57 -8.49 7.75
N VAL A 227 4.70 -9.05 7.32
CA VAL A 227 5.04 -10.45 7.56
C VAL A 227 5.61 -10.53 8.99
N PRO A 228 4.93 -11.18 9.95
CA PRO A 228 5.41 -11.22 11.31
C PRO A 228 6.63 -12.17 11.39
N THR A 229 7.83 -11.63 11.26
CA THR A 229 9.05 -12.29 11.76
C THR A 229 9.25 -11.89 13.22
N SER A 230 8.39 -12.39 14.13
CA SER A 230 8.69 -12.30 15.55
C SER A 230 9.06 -13.68 16.10
N PRO A 231 10.30 -13.87 16.61
CA PRO A 231 10.71 -15.08 17.32
C PRO A 231 10.11 -15.20 18.73
N SER A 232 9.26 -14.26 19.17
CA SER A 232 8.65 -14.26 20.52
C SER A 232 7.15 -14.57 20.54
N ALA A 233 6.56 -14.98 19.41
CA ALA A 233 5.20 -15.52 19.45
C ALA A 233 5.19 -16.80 20.31
N PRO A 234 4.28 -16.93 21.30
CA PRO A 234 4.14 -18.19 22.03
C PRO A 234 3.93 -19.32 21.02
N ALA A 235 4.64 -20.43 21.21
CA ALA A 235 4.80 -21.54 20.25
C ALA A 235 3.49 -22.18 19.72
N PHE A 236 2.33 -21.73 20.20
CA PHE A 236 1.00 -22.18 19.81
C PHE A 236 0.35 -21.36 18.68
N ILE A 237 0.89 -20.19 18.30
CA ILE A 237 0.31 -19.34 17.23
C ILE A 237 0.97 -19.62 15.86
N THR A 238 2.17 -20.18 15.86
CA THR A 238 2.99 -20.44 14.67
C THR A 238 2.33 -21.29 13.56
N PRO A 239 1.41 -22.24 13.84
CA PRO A 239 0.79 -23.03 12.76
C PRO A 239 -0.31 -22.28 11.99
N LEU A 240 -0.88 -21.18 12.52
CA LEU A 240 -2.03 -20.50 11.91
C LEU A 240 -1.66 -19.43 10.87
N LEU A 241 -0.37 -19.10 10.74
CA LEU A 241 0.13 -18.10 9.77
C LEU A 241 0.73 -18.75 8.51
N LEU A 242 0.70 -20.09 8.39
CA LEU A 242 1.28 -20.87 7.30
C LEU A 242 0.25 -21.69 6.49
N CYS A 243 -1.04 -21.39 6.64
CA CYS A 243 -2.13 -21.90 5.79
C CYS A 243 -2.85 -20.72 5.14
#